data_AF-A0A949ECZ7-F1
#
_entry.id   AF-A0A949ECZ7-F1
#
_cell.length_a   1.000
_cell.length_b   1.000
_cell.length_c   1.000
_cell.angle_alpha   90.00
_cell.angle_beta   90.00
_cell.angle_gamma   90.00
#
_symmetry.space_group_name_H-M   'P 1'
#
loop_
_entity.id
_entity.type
_entity.pdbx_description
1 polymer ?
#
loop_
_entity_poly.entity_id
_entity_poly.type
_entity_poly.pdbx_seq_one_letter_code
_entity_poly.pdbx_strand_id
1 'polypeptide(L)'
;MKKVVLLLVLLIVFSPCYADFYSFVEKIYITSNVADYVSTTYLLQKYPTRIEESNPFMKSIAKNPYLFALVKGGSTFLVVKSLRNLKEDNKTLATVLLCVFTTAITYISARNVSIGIRIQKR
;
A
#
# COMPACT_ATOMS: atom_id res chain seq x y z
N MET A 1 0.68 -11.77 14.97
CA MET A 1 0.98 -10.53 14.21
C MET A 1 2.47 -10.36 13.87
N LYS A 2 3.42 -10.39 14.82
CA LYS A 2 4.86 -10.22 14.52
C LYS A 2 5.42 -11.20 13.47
N LYS A 3 4.98 -12.47 13.48
CA LYS A 3 5.42 -13.50 12.52
C LYS A 3 4.97 -13.24 11.09
N VAL A 4 3.79 -12.65 10.87
CA VAL A 4 3.24 -12.38 9.52
C VAL A 4 3.94 -11.18 8.89
N VAL A 5 4.22 -10.15 9.68
CA VAL A 5 4.99 -8.97 9.23
C VAL A 5 6.43 -9.37 8.91
N LEU A 6 7.04 -10.23 9.73
CA LEU A 6 8.39 -10.75 9.47
C LEU A 6 8.43 -11.64 8.21
N LEU A 7 7.40 -12.44 7.97
CA LEU A 7 7.28 -13.27 6.77
C LEU A 7 7.12 -12.42 5.50
N LEU A 8 6.33 -11.34 5.55
CA LEU A 8 6.17 -10.37 4.47
C LEU A 8 7.49 -9.63 4.17
N VAL A 9 8.20 -9.20 5.22
CA VAL A 9 9.52 -8.56 5.07
C VAL A 9 10.54 -9.55 4.50
N LEU A 10 10.55 -10.81 4.95
CA LEU A 10 11.44 -11.86 4.42
C LEU A 10 11.10 -12.23 2.97
N LEU A 11 9.83 -12.27 2.58
CA LEU A 11 9.41 -12.52 1.19
C LEU A 11 9.79 -11.37 0.24
N ILE A 12 9.83 -10.13 0.74
CA ILE A 12 10.27 -8.95 -0.02
C ILE A 12 11.80 -8.92 -0.15
N VAL A 13 12.53 -9.32 0.90
CA VAL A 13 14.00 -9.24 0.98
C VAL A 13 14.72 -10.44 0.35
N PHE A 14 14.13 -11.65 0.36
CA PHE A 14 14.80 -12.89 -0.08
C PHE A 14 14.30 -13.49 -1.40
N SER A 15 13.51 -12.78 -2.22
CA SER A 15 13.17 -13.27 -3.57
C SER A 15 14.40 -13.15 -4.48
N PRO A 16 15.08 -14.25 -4.88
CA PRO A 16 16.40 -14.22 -5.53
C PRO A 16 16.29 -14.02 -7.05
N CYS A 17 15.28 -13.27 -7.51
CA CYS A 17 14.91 -13.16 -8.92
C CYS A 17 14.46 -11.72 -9.25
N TYR A 18 15.38 -10.74 -9.16
CA TYR A 18 15.12 -9.38 -9.62
C TYR A 18 16.00 -9.06 -10.83
N ALA A 19 15.51 -9.43 -12.01
CA ALA A 19 16.12 -9.10 -13.29
C ALA A 19 15.90 -7.63 -13.72
N ASP A 20 15.10 -6.83 -12.99
CA ASP A 20 14.89 -5.40 -13.28
C ASP A 20 14.46 -4.62 -12.01
N PHE A 21 15.15 -3.53 -11.68
CA PHE A 21 14.87 -2.66 -10.52
C PHE A 21 13.42 -2.16 -10.53
N TYR A 22 12.87 -1.88 -11.71
CA TYR A 22 11.47 -1.50 -11.87
C TYR A 22 10.51 -2.53 -11.28
N SER A 23 10.73 -3.82 -11.59
CA SER A 23 9.87 -4.91 -11.11
C SER A 23 9.97 -5.11 -9.60
N PHE A 24 11.12 -4.78 -9.00
CA PHE A 24 11.28 -4.74 -7.54
C PHE A 24 10.41 -3.66 -6.91
N VAL A 25 10.53 -2.42 -7.40
CA VAL A 25 9.76 -1.29 -6.87
C VAL A 25 8.25 -1.49 -7.11
N GLU A 26 7.86 -2.09 -8.23
CA GLU A 26 6.45 -2.40 -8.54
C GLU A 26 5.85 -3.37 -7.52
N LYS A 27 6.58 -4.44 -7.16
CA LYS A 27 6.12 -5.37 -6.11
C LYS A 27 6.00 -4.70 -4.75
N ILE A 28 6.93 -3.79 -4.41
CA ILE A 28 6.84 -3.00 -3.17
C ILE A 28 5.60 -2.10 -3.23
N TYR A 29 5.36 -1.39 -4.33
CA TYR A 29 4.19 -0.55 -4.50
C TYR A 29 2.88 -1.31 -4.27
N ILE A 30 2.74 -2.47 -4.92
CA ILE A 30 1.56 -3.34 -4.79
C ILE A 30 1.41 -3.82 -3.34
N THR A 31 2.50 -4.33 -2.75
CA THR A 31 2.48 -4.85 -1.38
C THR A 31 2.16 -3.77 -0.35
N SER A 32 2.69 -2.56 -0.53
CA SER A 32 2.40 -1.41 0.33
C SER A 32 0.94 -0.97 0.21
N ASN A 33 0.32 -1.05 -0.97
CA ASN A 33 -1.12 -0.80 -1.12
C ASN A 33 -1.98 -1.85 -0.40
N VAL A 34 -1.60 -3.13 -0.49
CA VAL A 34 -2.27 -4.21 0.25
C VAL A 34 -2.13 -4.00 1.76
N ALA A 35 -0.92 -3.67 2.24
CA ALA A 35 -0.66 -3.39 3.64
C ALA A 35 -1.48 -2.19 4.14
N ASP A 36 -1.60 -1.13 3.34
CA ASP A 36 -2.43 0.02 3.65
C ASP A 36 -3.92 -0.34 3.73
N TYR A 37 -4.43 -1.12 2.77
CA TYR A 37 -5.81 -1.61 2.80
C TYR A 37 -6.10 -2.43 4.07
N VAL A 38 -5.25 -3.42 4.38
CA VAL A 38 -5.42 -4.30 5.53
C VAL A 38 -5.34 -3.51 6.84
N SER A 39 -4.33 -2.63 6.97
CA SER A 39 -4.15 -1.85 8.19
C SER A 39 -5.29 -0.85 8.40
N THR A 40 -5.70 -0.12 7.36
CA THR A 40 -6.83 0.82 7.44
C THR A 40 -8.13 0.11 7.78
N THR A 41 -8.44 -0.99 7.08
CA THR A 41 -9.67 -1.78 7.34
C THR A 41 -9.70 -2.31 8.77
N TYR A 42 -8.58 -2.88 9.24
CA TYR A 42 -8.46 -3.37 10.61
C TYR A 42 -8.67 -2.26 11.63
N LEU A 43 -8.06 -1.09 11.42
CA LEU A 43 -8.12 0.03 12.35
C LEU A 43 -9.53 0.63 12.45
N LEU A 44 -10.19 0.86 11.31
CA LEU A 44 -11.54 1.40 11.27
C LEU A 44 -12.57 0.43 11.87
N GLN A 45 -12.41 -0.88 11.63
CA GLN A 45 -13.33 -1.88 12.18
C GLN A 45 -13.10 -2.14 13.67
N LYS A 46 -11.84 -2.17 14.12
CA LYS A 46 -11.51 -2.49 15.51
C LYS A 46 -11.62 -1.31 16.46
N TYR A 47 -11.39 -0.09 15.97
CA TYR A 47 -11.39 1.12 16.79
C TYR A 47 -12.28 2.25 16.22
N PRO A 48 -13.57 1.99 15.92
CA PRO A 48 -14.45 2.93 15.21
C PRO A 48 -14.73 4.24 15.95
N THR A 49 -14.54 4.28 17.28
CA THR A 49 -14.72 5.49 18.10
C THR A 49 -13.42 6.27 18.32
N ARG A 50 -12.27 5.74 17.90
CA ARG A 50 -10.93 6.33 18.13
C ARG A 50 -10.21 6.72 16.84
N ILE A 51 -10.60 6.14 15.70
CA ILE A 51 -9.95 6.34 14.41
C ILE A 51 -11.00 6.63 13.35
N GLU A 52 -10.69 7.61 12.52
CA GLU A 52 -11.50 7.92 11.34
C GLU A 52 -10.58 8.22 10.15
N GLU A 53 -11.05 7.87 8.94
CA GLU A 53 -10.39 8.23 7.70
C GLU A 53 -10.32 9.75 7.56
N SER A 54 -9.11 10.27 7.36
CA SER A 54 -8.84 11.71 7.31
C SER A 54 -9.24 12.33 5.97
N ASN A 55 -9.20 11.55 4.89
CA ASN A 55 -9.61 12.03 3.58
C ASN A 55 -11.15 12.05 3.47
N PRO A 56 -11.79 13.22 3.30
CA PRO A 56 -13.25 13.34 3.27
C PRO A 56 -13.89 12.55 2.13
N PHE A 57 -13.22 12.40 0.98
CA PHE A 57 -13.72 11.61 -0.15
C PHE A 57 -13.64 10.10 0.11
N MET A 58 -12.60 9.66 0.83
CA MET A 58 -12.42 8.25 1.17
C MET A 58 -13.21 7.85 2.41
N LYS A 59 -13.70 8.81 3.19
CA LYS A 59 -14.35 8.57 4.48
C LYS A 59 -15.52 7.58 4.41
N SER A 60 -16.43 7.78 3.44
CA SER A 60 -17.58 6.89 3.25
C SER A 60 -17.19 5.56 2.61
N ILE A 61 -16.17 5.58 1.75
CA ILE A 61 -15.67 4.41 1.02
C ILE A 61 -14.95 3.47 1.99
N ALA A 62 -14.08 3.99 2.85
CA ALA A 62 -13.23 3.24 3.78
C ALA A 62 -14.03 2.50 4.88
N LYS A 63 -15.28 2.92 5.16
CA LYS A 63 -16.17 2.21 6.07
C LYS A 63 -16.69 0.89 5.49
N ASN A 64 -16.77 0.78 4.16
CA ASN A 64 -17.15 -0.46 3.48
C ASN A 64 -15.89 -1.15 2.93
N PRO A 65 -15.45 -2.27 3.51
CA PRO A 65 -14.20 -2.92 3.12
C PRO A 65 -14.21 -3.35 1.64
N TYR A 66 -15.37 -3.70 1.09
CA TYR A 66 -15.49 -4.10 -0.33
C TYR A 66 -15.31 -2.92 -1.27
N LEU A 67 -15.96 -1.77 -0.99
CA LEU A 67 -15.77 -0.55 -1.78
C LEU A 67 -14.35 -0.03 -1.65
N PHE A 68 -13.77 -0.10 -0.45
CA PHE A 68 -12.39 0.29 -0.23
C PHE A 68 -11.40 -0.60 -0.96
N ALA A 69 -11.62 -1.93 -0.95
CA ALA A 69 -10.83 -2.89 -1.73
C ALA A 69 -10.95 -2.61 -3.23
N LEU A 70 -12.15 -2.30 -3.73
CA LEU A 70 -12.39 -1.98 -5.14
C LEU A 70 -11.64 -0.71 -5.55
N VAL A 71 -11.70 0.35 -4.74
CA VAL A 71 -11.00 1.61 -5.02
C VAL A 71 -9.49 1.43 -4.95
N LYS A 72 -8.98 0.76 -3.92
CA LYS A 72 -7.54 0.49 -3.77
C LYS A 72 -7.01 -0.43 -4.86
N GLY A 73 -7.70 -1.53 -5.14
CA GLY A 73 -7.33 -2.49 -6.17
C GLY A 73 -7.42 -1.87 -7.57
N GLY A 74 -8.51 -1.17 -7.87
CA GLY A 74 -8.70 -0.47 -9.13
C GLY A 74 -7.67 0.62 -9.38
N SER A 75 -7.41 1.49 -8.40
CA SER A 75 -6.37 2.52 -8.52
C SER A 75 -4.97 1.92 -8.66
N THR A 76 -4.64 0.88 -7.87
CA THR A 76 -3.35 0.17 -7.99
C THR A 76 -3.18 -0.43 -9.38
N PHE A 77 -4.22 -1.10 -9.89
CA PHE A 77 -4.19 -1.69 -11.23
C PHE A 77 -3.99 -0.63 -12.32
N LEU A 78 -4.73 0.49 -12.26
CA LEU A 78 -4.60 1.58 -13.23
C LEU A 78 -3.20 2.21 -13.21
N VAL A 79 -2.64 2.46 -12.02
CA VAL A 79 -1.29 3.01 -11.88
C VAL A 79 -0.25 2.04 -12.44
N VAL A 80 -0.30 0.76 -12.05
CA VAL A 80 0.64 -0.27 -12.53
C VAL A 80 0.54 -0.42 -14.04
N LYS A 81 -0.67 -0.52 -14.59
CA LYS A 81 -0.89 -0.63 -16.05
C LYS A 81 -0.35 0.60 -16.78
N SER A 82 -0.65 1.81 -16.29
CA SER A 82 -0.19 3.06 -16.90
C SER A 82 1.33 3.19 -16.87
N LEU A 83 1.96 2.83 -15.75
CA LEU A 83 3.41 2.88 -15.61
C LEU A 83 4.10 1.80 -16.44
N ARG A 84 3.49 0.63 -16.64
CA ARG A 84 4.02 -0.41 -17.54
C ARG A 84 3.95 0.05 -18.99
N ASN A 85 2.84 0.64 -19.41
CA ASN A 85 2.73 1.25 -20.75
C ASN A 85 3.77 2.36 -20.92
N LEU A 86 3.88 3.28 -19.95
CA LEU A 86 4.88 4.36 -19.99
C LEU A 86 6.32 3.83 -19.99
N LYS A 87 6.57 2.65 -19.41
CA LYS A 87 7.90 2.04 -19.41
C LYS A 87 8.34 1.62 -20.82
N GLU A 88 7.39 1.26 -21.68
CA GLU A 88 7.67 0.94 -23.10
C GLU A 88 8.19 2.17 -23.84
N ASP A 89 7.65 3.36 -23.54
CA ASP A 89 8.06 4.62 -24.16
C ASP A 89 9.28 5.27 -23.46
N ASN A 90 9.31 5.26 -22.13
CA ASN A 90 10.33 5.91 -21.31
C ASN A 90 10.54 5.20 -19.96
N LYS A 91 11.46 4.23 -19.93
CA LYS A 91 11.80 3.44 -18.74
C LYS A 91 12.24 4.32 -17.55
N THR A 92 13.00 5.37 -17.78
CA THR A 92 13.51 6.24 -16.70
C THR A 92 12.37 6.98 -16.01
N LEU A 93 11.50 7.64 -16.80
CA LEU A 93 10.36 8.38 -16.26
C LEU A 93 9.39 7.45 -15.53
N ALA A 94 9.08 6.28 -16.12
CA ALA A 94 8.24 5.28 -15.48
C ALA A 94 8.81 4.80 -14.14
N THR A 95 10.13 4.58 -14.06
CA THR A 95 10.81 4.17 -12.83
C THR A 95 10.77 5.25 -11.77
N VAL A 96 11.04 6.52 -12.14
CA VAL A 96 11.00 7.65 -11.19
C VAL A 96 9.60 7.82 -10.63
N LEU A 97 8.57 7.82 -11.49
CA LEU A 97 7.18 7.92 -11.05
C LEU A 97 6.79 6.77 -10.13
N LEU A 98 7.19 5.54 -10.48
CA LEU A 98 6.95 4.37 -9.64
C LEU A 98 7.61 4.51 -8.26
N CYS A 99 8.84 5.00 -8.18
CA CYS A 99 9.52 5.27 -6.90
C CYS A 99 8.77 6.32 -6.08
N VAL A 100 8.29 7.40 -6.71
CA VAL A 100 7.49 8.44 -6.03
C VAL A 100 6.21 7.86 -5.45
N PHE A 101 5.44 7.12 -6.26
CA PHE A 101 4.20 6.47 -5.80
C PHE A 101 4.47 5.46 -4.67
N THR A 102 5.55 4.68 -4.79
CA THR A 102 5.97 3.70 -3.78
C THR A 102 6.33 4.35 -2.46
N THR A 103 7.05 5.47 -2.51
CA THR A 103 7.44 6.23 -1.31
C THR A 103 6.21 6.79 -0.62
N ALA A 104 5.29 7.39 -1.38
CA ALA A 104 4.05 7.95 -0.86
C ALA A 104 3.18 6.88 -0.16
N ILE A 105 2.93 5.75 -0.81
CA ILE A 105 2.09 4.70 -0.20
C ILE A 105 2.78 4.03 0.99
N THR A 106 4.11 3.87 0.94
CA THR A 106 4.87 3.29 2.06
C THR A 106 4.82 4.20 3.28
N TYR A 107 4.91 5.52 3.09
CA TYR A 107 4.73 6.49 4.17
C TYR A 107 3.34 6.40 4.81
N ILE A 108 2.28 6.35 3.98
CA ILE A 108 0.89 6.22 4.46
C ILE A 108 0.72 4.93 5.26
N SER A 109 1.15 3.79 4.70
CA SER A 109 1.07 2.48 5.35
C SER A 109 1.84 2.44 6.68
N ALA A 110 3.07 2.97 6.71
CA ALA A 110 3.87 3.06 7.93
C ALA A 110 3.21 3.94 9.00
N ARG A 111 2.59 5.06 8.60
CA ARG A 111 1.83 5.94 9.49
C ARG A 111 0.63 5.21 10.08
N ASN A 112 -0.12 4.46 9.28
CA ASN A 112 -1.26 3.67 9.73
C ASN A 112 -0.85 2.58 10.73
N VAL A 113 0.24 1.85 10.45
CA VAL A 113 0.80 0.88 11.41
C VAL A 113 1.22 1.55 12.72
N SER A 114 1.86 2.72 12.66
CA SER A 114 2.26 3.48 13.86
C SER A 114 1.06 3.88 14.71
N ILE A 115 -0.01 4.38 14.07
CA ILE A 115 -1.28 4.70 14.74
C ILE A 115 -1.87 3.47 15.43
N GLY A 116 -1.90 2.33 14.73
CA GLY A 116 -2.39 1.08 15.29
C GLY A 116 -1.61 0.62 16.53
N ILE A 117 -0.29 0.73 16.50
CA ILE A 117 0.57 0.41 17.65
C ILE A 117 0.29 1.36 18.83
N ARG A 118 0.14 2.67 18.58
CA ARG A 118 -0.12 3.66 19.64
C ARG A 118 -1.46 3.43 20.32
N ILE A 119 -2.49 3.06 19.55
CA ILE A 119 -3.84 2.85 20.07
C ILE A 119 -3.94 1.54 20.85
N GLN A 120 -3.19 0.49 20.47
CA GLN A 120 -3.11 -0.74 21.26
C GLN A 120 -2.46 -0.57 22.63
N LYS A 121 -1.60 0.45 22.80
CA LYS A 121 -0.91 0.74 24.07
C LYS A 121 -1.72 1.63 25.03
N ARG A 122 -2.86 2.16 24.60
CA ARG A 122 -3.76 3.01 25.40
C ARG A 122 -5.05 2.28 25.76
#